data_AF-A0A8R1HT11-F1
#
_entry.id   AF-A0A8R1HT11-F1
#
_cell.length_a   1.000
_cell.length_b   1.000
_cell.length_c   1.000
_cell.angle_alpha   90.00
_cell.angle_beta   90.00
_cell.angle_gamma   90.00
#
_symmetry.space_group_name_H-M   'P 1'
#
loop_
_entity.id
_entity.type
_entity.pdbx_description
1 polymer ?
#
loop_
_entity_poly.entity_id
_entity_poly.type
_entity_poly.pdbx_seq_one_letter_code
_entity_poly.pdbx_strand_id
1 'polypeptide(L)'
;MDRNMFEKHANPGQPLISLYSTPQYYTNGITTTQQQQYSVEYLSQLLKDKKQLAAFPNVFHHLERLADDEISKVRVALFQFEFTKDSVQLPDAEGEITVHTEKVFVPAKEHPDVSKRKVHCN
;
A
#
# COMPACT_ATOMS: atom_id res chain seq x y z
N MET A 1 -26.38 46.93 -39.04
CA MET A 1 -26.82 46.98 -37.62
C MET A 1 -28.23 46.42 -37.62
N ASP A 2 -28.56 45.34 -36.92
CA ASP A 2 -28.65 45.34 -35.47
C ASP A 2 -28.16 44.07 -34.74
N ARG A 3 -27.68 44.33 -33.53
CA ARG A 3 -27.29 43.40 -32.45
C ARG A 3 -28.52 42.95 -31.66
N ASN A 4 -28.34 41.84 -30.94
CA ASN A 4 -29.16 41.26 -29.85
C ASN A 4 -30.31 40.36 -30.35
N MET A 5 -30.54 39.15 -29.86
CA MET A 5 -30.34 38.63 -28.51
C MET A 5 -29.98 37.13 -28.51
N PHE A 6 -28.91 36.82 -27.79
CA PHE A 6 -28.76 35.57 -27.06
C PHE A 6 -30.02 35.33 -26.20
N GLU A 7 -30.72 34.21 -26.35
CA GLU A 7 -30.87 33.19 -25.30
C GLU A 7 -31.80 32.01 -25.71
N LYS A 8 -31.38 30.80 -25.28
CA LYS A 8 -32.14 29.54 -25.07
C LYS A 8 -32.55 28.76 -26.34
N HIS A 9 -32.21 27.48 -26.52
CA HIS A 9 -32.32 26.36 -25.58
C HIS A 9 -31.40 25.21 -26.00
N ALA A 10 -30.86 24.50 -25.02
CA ALA A 10 -30.20 23.20 -25.19
C ALA A 10 -31.24 22.06 -25.20
N ASN A 11 -31.16 21.12 -26.15
CA ASN A 11 -31.38 19.68 -25.94
C ASN A 11 -31.10 18.89 -27.25
N PRO A 12 -30.96 17.55 -27.20
CA PRO A 12 -29.69 16.87 -27.05
C PRO A 12 -29.47 15.87 -28.20
N GLY A 13 -28.29 15.28 -28.28
CA GLY A 13 -28.15 14.00 -28.98
C GLY A 13 -27.00 13.94 -29.97
N GLN A 14 -25.93 13.32 -29.48
CA GLN A 14 -24.84 12.67 -30.22
C GLN A 14 -23.75 13.60 -30.77
N PRO A 15 -22.47 13.25 -30.52
CA PRO A 15 -21.82 12.39 -31.50
C PRO A 15 -20.87 11.30 -30.95
N LEU A 16 -20.88 10.18 -31.68
CA LEU A 16 -19.82 9.18 -31.94
C LEU A 16 -18.78 8.89 -30.85
N ILE A 17 -18.97 7.76 -30.16
CA ILE A 17 -17.94 7.12 -29.34
C ILE A 17 -16.81 6.56 -30.24
N SER A 18 -15.60 7.05 -30.01
CA SER A 18 -14.35 6.61 -30.62
C SER A 18 -13.87 5.30 -29.99
N LEU A 19 -13.45 4.34 -30.82
CA LEU A 19 -12.97 2.98 -30.48
C LEU A 19 -11.57 2.97 -29.86
N TYR A 20 -11.34 3.70 -28.76
CA TYR A 20 -10.16 3.53 -27.93
C TYR A 20 -10.58 3.25 -26.49
N SER A 21 -10.33 2.01 -26.06
CA SER A 21 -10.56 1.57 -24.68
C SER A 21 -9.50 2.20 -23.79
N THR A 22 -9.78 3.38 -23.25
CA THR A 22 -9.02 3.94 -22.13
C THR A 22 -9.46 3.24 -20.84
N PRO A 23 -8.54 2.67 -20.04
CA PRO A 23 -8.89 2.19 -18.71
C PRO A 23 -9.33 3.37 -17.86
N GLN A 24 -10.57 3.33 -17.38
CA GLN A 24 -11.11 4.26 -16.39
C GLN A 24 -10.36 4.02 -15.08
N TYR A 25 -9.31 4.79 -14.83
CA TYR A 25 -8.80 4.98 -13.48
C TYR A 25 -9.82 5.86 -12.75
N TYR A 26 -10.52 5.25 -11.79
CA TYR A 26 -11.33 5.99 -10.85
C TYR A 26 -10.39 6.88 -10.02
N THR A 27 -10.41 8.19 -10.29
CA THR A 27 -9.80 9.19 -9.42
C THR A 27 -10.73 9.35 -8.22
N ASN A 28 -10.57 8.48 -7.22
CA ASN A 28 -11.30 8.65 -5.98
C ASN A 28 -10.69 9.85 -5.24
N GLY A 29 -11.54 10.85 -4.98
CA GLY A 29 -11.18 12.09 -4.32
C GLY A 29 -10.40 11.85 -3.04
N ILE A 30 -9.28 12.57 -2.95
CA ILE A 30 -8.38 12.55 -1.80
C ILE A 30 -9.08 13.33 -0.68
N THR A 31 -9.78 12.62 0.21
CA THR A 31 -10.13 13.15 1.53
C THR A 31 -9.14 12.63 2.55
N THR A 32 -8.27 13.53 2.98
CA THR A 32 -7.25 13.38 4.02
C THR A 32 -7.88 12.96 5.36
N THR A 33 -7.87 11.66 5.66
CA THR A 33 -7.87 11.13 7.02
C THR A 33 -6.89 9.95 7.07
N GLN A 34 -5.66 10.22 7.55
CA GLN A 34 -4.45 9.40 7.40
C GLN A 34 -4.48 7.98 8.01
N GLN A 35 -5.61 7.50 8.51
CA GLN A 35 -5.73 6.18 9.16
C GLN A 35 -6.68 5.21 8.44
N GLN A 36 -7.47 5.67 7.46
CA GLN A 36 -8.46 4.82 6.78
C GLN A 36 -8.02 4.27 5.40
N GLN A 37 -6.78 4.53 4.98
CA GLN A 37 -6.36 4.23 3.60
C GLN A 37 -5.70 2.86 3.40
N TYR A 38 -5.24 2.21 4.46
CA TYR A 38 -4.55 0.92 4.35
C TYR A 38 -5.53 -0.24 4.45
N SER A 39 -5.64 -1.01 3.37
CA SER A 39 -6.48 -2.20 3.29
C SER A 39 -5.70 -3.38 2.69
N VAL A 40 -6.19 -4.60 2.91
CA VAL A 40 -5.60 -5.82 2.33
C VAL A 40 -5.69 -5.80 0.80
N GLU A 41 -6.77 -5.24 0.25
CA GLU A 41 -6.96 -5.03 -1.19
C GLU A 41 -5.86 -4.12 -1.76
N TYR A 42 -5.60 -3.00 -1.08
CA TYR A 42 -4.54 -2.06 -1.47
C TYR A 42 -3.15 -2.70 -1.41
N LEU A 43 -2.85 -3.45 -0.33
CA LEU A 43 -1.61 -4.23 -0.25
C LEU A 43 -1.47 -5.21 -1.43
N SER A 44 -2.56 -5.89 -1.79
CA SER A 44 -2.56 -6.84 -2.91
C SER A 44 -2.27 -6.15 -4.25
N GLN A 45 -2.79 -4.94 -4.46
CA GLN A 45 -2.48 -4.14 -5.65
C GLN A 45 -1.00 -3.75 -5.69
N LEU A 46 -0.44 -3.24 -4.59
CA LEU A 46 0.97 -2.89 -4.50
C LEU A 46 1.90 -4.08 -4.77
N LEU A 47 1.55 -5.28 -4.30
CA LEU A 47 2.30 -6.50 -4.58
C LEU A 47 2.30 -6.88 -6.07
N LYS A 48 1.17 -6.67 -6.77
CA LYS A 48 1.09 -6.87 -8.22
C LYS A 48 1.96 -5.86 -8.96
N ASP A 49 1.89 -4.58 -8.58
CA ASP A 49 2.67 -3.51 -9.21
C ASP A 49 4.17 -3.75 -9.01
N LYS A 50 4.60 -4.12 -7.78
CA LYS A 50 5.99 -4.53 -7.50
C LYS A 50 6.47 -5.65 -8.42
N LYS A 51 5.64 -6.68 -8.64
CA LYS A 51 5.99 -7.78 -9.55
C LYS A 51 6.18 -7.30 -10.98
N GLN A 52 5.38 -6.36 -11.44
CA GLN A 52 5.51 -5.78 -12.77
C GLN A 52 6.76 -4.91 -12.90
N LEU A 53 7.07 -4.09 -11.89
CA LEU A 53 8.28 -3.26 -11.86
C LEU A 53 9.55 -4.12 -11.89
N ALA A 54 9.56 -5.22 -11.14
CA ALA A 54 10.67 -6.17 -11.11
C ALA A 54 10.90 -6.91 -12.45
N ALA A 55 9.91 -6.93 -13.35
CA ALA A 55 10.07 -7.53 -14.68
C ALA A 55 11.03 -6.72 -15.59
N PHE A 56 11.30 -5.47 -15.25
CA PHE A 56 12.17 -4.57 -16.01
C PHE A 56 13.26 -3.98 -15.11
N PRO A 57 14.32 -4.76 -14.81
CA PRO A 57 15.40 -4.30 -13.97
C PRO A 57 16.06 -3.07 -14.60
N ASN A 58 16.37 -2.09 -13.76
CA ASN A 58 16.98 -0.82 -14.12
C ASN A 58 16.16 0.18 -14.94
N VAL A 59 14.90 -0.12 -15.24
CA VAL A 59 14.03 0.82 -15.94
C VAL A 59 13.32 1.75 -14.94
N PHE A 60 12.86 1.21 -13.81
CA PHE A 60 11.99 1.92 -12.86
C PHE A 60 12.47 1.86 -11.41
N HIS A 61 13.77 2.03 -11.17
CA HIS A 61 14.38 1.90 -9.83
C HIS A 61 13.71 2.75 -8.73
N HIS A 62 13.35 3.99 -9.04
CA HIS A 62 12.72 4.87 -8.06
C HIS A 62 11.30 4.42 -7.73
N LEU A 63 10.55 3.91 -8.71
CA LEU A 63 9.19 3.41 -8.49
C LEU A 63 9.22 2.09 -7.72
N GLU A 64 10.19 1.23 -7.99
CA GLU A 64 10.41 -0.01 -7.23
C GLU A 64 10.66 0.30 -5.74
N ARG A 65 11.55 1.26 -5.46
CA ARG A 65 11.80 1.72 -4.09
C ARG A 65 10.54 2.29 -3.42
N LEU A 66 9.78 3.13 -4.12
CA LEU A 66 8.55 3.71 -3.57
C LEU A 66 7.50 2.63 -3.27
N ALA A 67 7.37 1.62 -4.14
CA ALA A 67 6.46 0.50 -3.90
C ALA A 67 6.90 -0.29 -2.66
N ASP A 68 8.20 -0.52 -2.47
CA ASP A 68 8.73 -1.23 -1.30
C ASP A 68 8.47 -0.47 0.02
N ASP A 69 8.73 0.84 0.03
CA ASP A 69 8.48 1.70 1.19
C ASP A 69 6.98 1.70 1.56
N GLU A 70 6.10 1.80 0.57
CA GLU A 70 4.65 1.78 0.78
C GLU A 70 4.16 0.42 1.27
N ILE A 71 4.63 -0.69 0.68
CA ILE A 71 4.29 -2.06 1.12
C ILE A 71 4.71 -2.26 2.58
N SER A 72 5.90 -1.81 2.96
CA SER A 72 6.40 -1.90 4.33
C SER A 72 5.47 -1.17 5.30
N LYS A 73 5.12 0.07 4.98
CA LYS A 73 4.21 0.91 5.78
C LYS A 73 2.82 0.29 5.91
N VAL A 74 2.24 -0.22 4.82
CA VAL A 74 0.91 -0.86 4.80
C VAL A 74 0.93 -2.14 5.64
N ARG A 75 1.99 -2.96 5.52
CA ARG A 75 2.14 -4.19 6.32
C ARG A 75 2.25 -3.88 7.81
N VAL A 76 3.04 -2.87 8.16
CA VAL A 76 3.13 -2.38 9.54
C VAL A 76 1.74 -1.95 10.02
N ALA A 77 1.04 -1.11 9.26
CA ALA A 77 -0.29 -0.64 9.65
C ALA A 77 -1.35 -1.75 9.78
N LEU A 78 -1.29 -2.80 8.94
CA LEU A 78 -2.28 -3.89 8.94
C LEU A 78 -2.01 -4.98 9.96
N PHE A 79 -0.73 -5.25 10.28
CA PHE A 79 -0.34 -6.45 11.03
C PHE A 79 0.48 -6.17 12.29
N GLN A 80 0.92 -4.93 12.53
CA GLN A 80 1.58 -4.57 13.78
C GLN A 80 0.54 -4.42 14.90
N PHE A 81 0.30 -5.49 15.65
CA PHE A 81 -0.48 -5.44 16.89
C PHE A 81 0.44 -5.28 18.11
N GLU A 82 0.20 -4.22 18.88
CA GLU A 82 0.52 -3.96 20.30
C GLU A 82 1.90 -4.31 20.90
N PHE A 83 2.95 -4.60 20.12
CA PHE A 83 4.32 -4.65 20.68
C PHE A 83 4.96 -3.26 20.87
N THR A 84 4.34 -2.21 20.34
CA THR A 84 4.82 -0.83 20.34
C THR A 84 4.26 0.02 21.48
N LYS A 85 3.89 -0.62 22.61
CA LYS A 85 3.33 0.12 23.75
C LYS A 85 4.30 1.15 24.31
N ASP A 86 5.60 0.95 24.12
CA ASP A 86 6.62 1.96 24.41
C ASP A 86 7.57 2.03 23.22
N SER A 87 7.39 3.06 22.36
CA SER A 87 8.40 3.43 21.37
C SER A 87 9.63 3.98 22.11
N VAL A 88 10.42 3.07 22.69
CA VAL A 88 11.63 3.42 23.43
C VAL A 88 12.61 4.01 22.42
N GLN A 89 12.90 5.30 22.57
CA GLN A 89 14.01 5.92 21.86
C GLN A 89 15.30 5.33 22.44
N LEU A 90 16.05 4.63 21.60
CA LEU A 90 17.36 4.12 22.00
C LEU A 90 18.31 5.31 22.20
N PRO A 91 19.20 5.26 23.22
CA PRO A 91 20.23 6.26 23.41
C PRO A 91 21.26 6.21 22.28
N ASP A 92 22.13 7.23 22.22
CA ASP A 92 23.28 7.22 21.32
C ASP A 92 24.15 5.99 21.58
N ALA A 93 24.66 5.38 20.51
CA ALA A 93 25.50 4.20 20.61
C ALA A 93 26.84 4.56 21.25
N GLU A 94 27.18 3.89 22.34
CA GLU A 94 28.47 4.04 23.02
C GLU A 94 29.18 2.68 23.16
N GLY A 95 30.48 2.63 22.89
CA GLY A 95 31.32 1.46 23.09
C GLY A 95 31.52 0.54 21.87
N GLU A 96 31.99 -0.68 22.14
CA GLU A 96 32.21 -1.71 21.12
C GLU A 96 30.90 -2.41 20.76
N ILE A 97 30.75 -2.81 19.49
CA ILE A 97 29.54 -3.48 19.00
C ILE A 97 29.41 -4.87 19.63
N THR A 98 28.36 -5.10 20.40
CA THR A 98 28.05 -6.41 21.01
C THR A 98 26.84 -7.07 20.34
N VAL A 99 26.88 -8.41 20.22
CA VAL A 99 25.77 -9.21 19.68
C VAL A 99 25.11 -9.98 20.84
N HIS A 100 23.80 -9.78 21.03
CA HIS A 100 23.01 -10.48 22.05
C HIS A 100 22.18 -11.60 21.42
N THR A 101 22.07 -12.76 22.08
CA THR A 101 21.27 -13.90 21.60
C THR A 101 20.48 -14.51 22.75
N GLU A 102 19.16 -14.49 22.64
CA GLU A 102 18.24 -15.14 23.58
C GLU A 102 17.58 -16.36 22.92
N LYS A 103 17.65 -17.52 23.59
CA LYS A 103 17.01 -18.75 23.10
C LYS A 103 15.61 -18.87 23.72
N VAL A 104 14.58 -18.60 22.92
CA VAL A 104 13.18 -18.79 23.32
C VAL A 104 12.71 -20.19 22.90
N PHE A 105 12.21 -20.99 23.84
CA PHE A 105 11.69 -22.33 23.57
C PHE A 105 10.19 -22.29 23.26
N VAL A 106 9.77 -22.97 22.18
CA VAL A 106 8.35 -23.12 21.83
C VAL A 106 7.70 -24.20 22.72
N PRO A 107 6.53 -23.95 23.36
CA PRO A 107 5.86 -24.91 24.24
C PRO A 107 5.18 -26.09 23.51
N ALA A 108 5.91 -26.80 22.67
CA ALA A 108 5.37 -27.83 21.78
C ALA A 108 4.77 -29.06 22.50
N LYS A 109 5.11 -29.27 23.77
CA LYS A 109 4.57 -30.39 24.59
C LYS A 109 3.19 -30.07 25.17
N GLU A 110 2.94 -28.82 25.52
CA GLU A 110 1.69 -28.35 26.14
C GLU A 110 0.67 -27.93 25.08
N HIS A 111 1.15 -27.36 23.97
CA HIS A 111 0.35 -26.96 22.82
C HIS A 111 0.99 -27.46 21.51
N PRO A 112 0.78 -28.73 21.12
CA PRO A 112 1.36 -29.29 19.90
C PRO A 112 0.78 -28.70 18.60
N ASP A 113 -0.42 -28.14 18.66
CA ASP A 113 -1.20 -27.57 17.56
C ASP A 113 -0.84 -26.11 17.24
N VAL A 114 -0.39 -25.30 18.22
CA VAL A 114 -0.07 -23.88 17.99
C VAL A 114 1.15 -23.69 17.08
N SER A 115 2.09 -24.63 17.10
CA SER A 115 3.29 -24.63 16.24
C SER A 115 2.97 -24.93 14.77
N LYS A 116 1.79 -25.51 14.49
CA LYS A 116 1.34 -25.89 13.15
C LYS A 116 0.57 -24.78 12.44
N ARG A 117 0.25 -23.68 13.13
CA ARG A 117 -0.27 -22.47 12.47
C ARG A 117 0.86 -21.81 11.68
N LYS A 118 1.17 -22.40 10.53
CA LYS A 118 1.81 -21.71 9.41
C LYS A 118 0.94 -20.46 9.20
N VAL A 119 1.45 -19.29 9.58
CA VAL A 119 0.90 -18.04 9.09
C VAL A 119 1.03 -18.15 7.58
N HIS A 120 -0.07 -18.45 6.91
CA HIS A 120 -0.09 -18.57 5.46
C HIS A 120 -0.08 -17.14 4.95
N CYS A 121 1.11 -16.54 4.92
CA CYS A 121 1.34 -15.33 4.15
C CYS A 121 1.27 -15.74 2.67
N ASN A 122 0.09 -15.53 2.06
CA ASN A 122 -0.04 -15.49 0.61
C ASN A 122 0.64 -14.24 0.03
#